data_AF-A0A7K0NYF8-F1
#
_entry.id   AF-A0A7K0NYF8-F1
#
_cell.length_a   1.000
_cell.length_b   1.000
_cell.length_c   1.000
_cell.angle_alpha   90.00
_cell.angle_beta   90.00
_cell.angle_gamma   90.00
#
_symmetry.space_group_name_H-M   'P 1'
#
loop_
_entity.id
_entity.type
_entity.pdbx_description
1 polymer ?
#
loop_
_entity_poly.entity_id
_entity_poly.type
_entity_poly.pdbx_seq_one_letter_code
_entity_poly.pdbx_strand_id
1 'polypeptide(L)'
;MDTTELTPQERRFESERIHASPTVLLLAAIGLAGYGVGKLLGSSIPGAAHSSLGSTLAFVGIAVVVLALVLHVDHLSYRIGRSAVVLMILGAIANGVGGLLGALNASRTSVMWAYGPAFVIGGVGLAMVAVHKEGQMKATLAEYAAGAPWQVRVTVHASFLSLISGAAGLVLFGIGLIGSASDSGRTSSVLVCVGGVLVAIGVISHVEHLVPRIGLAAVIAAILAPLVWAANVIPTVVDPTDVGSYARFGYWCVGIAGLLAALACALAFHKKISTDR
;
A
#
# COMPACT_ATOMS: atom_id res chain seq x y z
N MET A 1 27.06 1.10 30.77
CA MET A 1 25.82 0.57 30.18
C MET A 1 26.23 -0.64 29.37
N ASP A 2 26.16 -1.82 29.98
CA ASP A 2 26.52 -3.07 29.32
C ASP A 2 25.52 -3.35 28.21
N THR A 3 26.01 -3.35 26.97
CA THR A 3 25.28 -3.88 25.83
C THR A 3 25.42 -5.38 25.89
N THR A 4 24.48 -6.04 26.58
CA THR A 4 24.37 -7.50 26.53
C THR A 4 24.14 -7.87 25.07
N GLU A 5 25.14 -8.51 24.44
CA GLU A 5 25.00 -9.02 23.10
C GLU A 5 23.85 -10.04 23.09
N LEU A 6 22.78 -9.71 22.36
CA LEU A 6 21.69 -10.64 22.13
C LEU A 6 22.24 -11.92 21.48
N THR A 7 21.90 -13.05 22.07
CA THR A 7 22.22 -14.36 21.52
C THR A 7 21.67 -14.48 20.08
N PRO A 8 22.24 -15.34 19.22
CA PRO A 8 21.72 -15.55 17.87
C PRO A 8 20.24 -15.94 17.84
N GLN A 9 19.73 -16.60 18.89
CA GLN A 9 18.31 -16.89 19.08
C GLN A 9 17.51 -15.62 19.38
N GLU A 10 17.95 -14.78 20.32
CA GLU A 10 17.27 -13.53 20.66
C GLU A 10 17.25 -12.55 19.46
N ARG A 11 18.32 -12.50 18.66
CA ARG A 11 18.35 -11.75 17.40
C ARG A 11 17.33 -12.26 16.38
N ARG A 12 17.12 -13.58 16.29
CA ARG A 12 16.04 -14.16 15.45
C ARG A 12 14.66 -13.75 15.97
N PHE A 13 14.43 -13.87 17.28
CA PHE A 13 13.15 -13.49 17.90
C PHE A 13 12.81 -12.00 17.72
N GLU A 14 13.77 -11.09 17.84
CA GLU A 14 13.54 -9.67 17.54
C GLU A 14 13.23 -9.43 16.06
N SER A 15 13.90 -10.15 15.16
CA SER A 15 13.69 -10.01 13.71
C SER A 15 12.33 -10.53 13.22
N GLU A 16 11.65 -11.39 13.99
CA GLU A 16 10.36 -12.00 13.66
C GLU A 16 9.15 -11.24 14.24
N ARG A 17 9.37 -10.30 15.17
CA ARG A 17 8.28 -9.56 15.81
C ARG A 17 7.63 -8.55 14.86
N ILE A 18 6.30 -8.60 14.80
CA ILE A 18 5.51 -7.50 14.22
C ILE A 18 5.56 -6.34 15.20
N HIS A 19 6.16 -5.23 14.74
CA HIS A 19 6.38 -4.05 15.57
C HIS A 19 5.23 -3.03 15.55
N ALA A 20 4.21 -3.28 14.72
CA ALA A 20 2.99 -2.49 14.74
C ALA A 20 2.13 -2.86 15.95
N SER A 21 1.43 -1.88 16.52
CA SER A 21 0.47 -2.16 17.59
C SER A 21 -0.74 -2.93 17.04
N PRO A 22 -1.35 -3.83 17.83
CA PRO A 22 -2.56 -4.54 17.42
C PRO A 22 -3.68 -3.59 17.00
N THR A 23 -3.84 -2.46 17.69
CA THR A 23 -4.84 -1.42 17.37
C THR A 23 -4.62 -0.83 15.98
N VAL A 24 -3.38 -0.53 15.60
CA VAL A 24 -3.06 0.01 14.27
C VAL A 24 -3.38 -1.00 13.17
N LEU A 25 -3.04 -2.28 13.38
CA LEU A 25 -3.36 -3.35 12.42
C LEU A 25 -4.87 -3.56 12.28
N LEU A 26 -5.61 -3.50 13.39
CA LEU A 26 -7.07 -3.62 13.39
C LEU A 26 -7.73 -2.44 12.69
N LEU A 27 -7.32 -1.20 12.98
CA LEU A 27 -7.83 -0.02 12.29
C LEU A 27 -7.52 -0.07 10.80
N ALA A 28 -6.31 -0.48 10.40
CA ALA A 28 -5.96 -0.66 9.00
C ALA A 28 -6.86 -1.72 8.33
N ALA A 29 -7.11 -2.86 8.98
CA ALA A 29 -8.00 -3.90 8.48
C ALA A 29 -9.44 -3.38 8.30
N ILE A 30 -10.00 -2.69 9.30
CA ILE A 30 -11.35 -2.12 9.24
C ILE A 30 -11.45 -1.06 8.13
N GLY A 31 -10.45 -0.17 8.05
CA GLY A 31 -10.42 0.89 7.04
C GLY A 31 -10.33 0.34 5.62
N LEU A 32 -9.46 -0.63 5.37
CA LEU A 32 -9.34 -1.31 4.08
C LEU A 32 -10.58 -2.14 3.74
N ALA A 33 -11.24 -2.75 4.74
CA ALA A 33 -12.49 -3.46 4.53
C ALA A 33 -13.62 -2.49 4.14
N GLY A 34 -13.75 -1.36 4.83
CA GLY A 34 -14.68 -0.29 4.46
C GLY A 34 -14.42 0.23 3.06
N TYR A 35 -13.15 0.45 2.69
CA TYR A 35 -12.77 0.81 1.34
C TYR A 35 -13.18 -0.25 0.30
N GLY A 36 -12.87 -1.52 0.54
CA GLY A 36 -13.21 -2.63 -0.33
C GLY A 36 -14.73 -2.79 -0.54
N VAL A 37 -15.48 -2.85 0.57
CA VAL A 37 -16.95 -2.94 0.54
C VAL A 37 -17.56 -1.72 -0.16
N GLY A 38 -17.07 -0.51 0.10
CA GLY A 38 -17.55 0.70 -0.55
C GLY A 38 -17.40 0.66 -2.07
N LYS A 39 -16.25 0.14 -2.56
CA LYS A 39 -16.01 -0.06 -3.99
C LYS A 39 -16.90 -1.14 -4.60
N LEU A 40 -17.16 -2.23 -3.88
CA LEU A 40 -18.12 -3.25 -4.32
C LEU A 40 -19.54 -2.70 -4.40
N LEU A 41 -19.99 -1.94 -3.39
CA LEU A 41 -21.33 -1.33 -3.40
C LEU A 41 -21.53 -0.37 -4.58
N GLY A 42 -20.47 0.36 -4.96
CA GLY A 42 -20.46 1.20 -6.16
C GLY A 42 -20.64 0.43 -7.48
N SER A 43 -20.43 -0.88 -7.49
CA SER A 43 -20.61 -1.73 -8.69
C SER A 43 -22.01 -2.31 -8.85
N SER A 44 -22.79 -2.36 -7.76
CA SER A 44 -24.05 -3.10 -7.66
C SER A 44 -25.29 -2.34 -8.16
N ILE A 45 -25.18 -1.05 -8.48
CA ILE A 45 -26.31 -0.22 -8.91
C ILE A 45 -26.17 0.14 -10.39
N PRO A 46 -26.97 -0.46 -11.30
CA PRO A 46 -27.03 -0.07 -12.70
C PRO A 46 -27.38 1.41 -12.87
N GLY A 47 -26.58 2.16 -13.63
CA GLY A 47 -26.84 3.58 -13.94
C GLY A 47 -26.36 4.59 -12.90
N ALA A 48 -26.07 4.17 -11.67
CA ALA A 48 -25.42 5.01 -10.67
C ALA A 48 -23.90 4.77 -10.71
N ALA A 49 -23.24 5.31 -11.74
CA ALA A 49 -21.82 5.56 -11.62
C ALA A 49 -21.68 6.45 -10.37
N HIS A 50 -21.11 5.92 -9.28
CA HIS A 50 -21.02 6.54 -7.96
C HIS A 50 -22.30 6.44 -7.13
N SER A 51 -22.61 5.25 -6.59
CA SER A 51 -23.51 5.20 -5.42
C SER A 51 -22.89 6.06 -4.31
N SER A 52 -23.55 7.15 -3.91
CA SER A 52 -23.04 8.06 -2.87
C SER A 52 -22.68 7.27 -1.59
N LEU A 53 -23.48 6.26 -1.23
CA LEU A 53 -23.20 5.35 -0.12
C LEU A 53 -21.86 4.59 -0.26
N GLY A 54 -21.61 3.96 -1.40
CA GLY A 54 -20.37 3.22 -1.66
C GLY A 54 -19.13 4.14 -1.63
N SER A 55 -19.24 5.33 -2.22
CA SER A 55 -18.18 6.34 -2.19
C SER A 55 -17.93 6.89 -0.78
N THR A 56 -19.00 7.15 0.00
CA THR A 56 -18.90 7.57 1.41
C THR A 56 -18.21 6.51 2.24
N LEU A 57 -18.59 5.23 2.09
CA LEU A 57 -17.96 4.14 2.81
C LEU A 57 -16.49 3.99 2.41
N ALA A 58 -16.16 4.19 1.13
CA ALA A 58 -14.78 4.18 0.66
C ALA A 58 -13.96 5.33 1.26
N PHE A 59 -14.52 6.54 1.34
CA PHE A 59 -13.90 7.69 1.98
C PHE A 59 -13.66 7.44 3.48
N VAL A 60 -14.68 7.01 4.21
CA VAL A 60 -14.57 6.70 5.65
C VAL A 60 -13.53 5.62 5.89
N GLY A 61 -13.53 4.56 5.06
CA GLY A 61 -12.51 3.51 5.12
C GLY A 61 -11.08 4.06 5.02
N ILE A 62 -10.82 4.93 4.04
CA ILE A 62 -9.50 5.56 3.89
C ILE A 62 -9.18 6.51 5.05
N ALA A 63 -10.17 7.26 5.57
CA ALA A 63 -9.96 8.10 6.74
C ALA A 63 -9.51 7.29 7.97
N VAL A 64 -10.06 6.08 8.15
CA VAL A 64 -9.62 5.15 9.20
C VAL A 64 -8.20 4.62 8.94
N VAL A 65 -7.82 4.35 7.70
CA VAL A 65 -6.43 3.98 7.35
C VAL A 65 -5.47 5.13 7.66
N VAL A 66 -5.83 6.37 7.31
CA VAL A 66 -5.03 7.57 7.64
C VAL A 66 -4.86 7.70 9.16
N LEU A 67 -5.94 7.51 9.93
CA LEU A 67 -5.85 7.52 11.39
C LEU A 67 -4.89 6.43 11.91
N ALA A 68 -4.94 5.22 11.37
CA ALA A 68 -4.01 4.15 11.74
C ALA A 68 -2.55 4.54 11.46
N LEU A 69 -2.26 5.19 10.33
CA LEU A 69 -0.93 5.67 9.98
C LEU A 69 -0.47 6.81 10.91
N VAL A 70 -1.36 7.76 11.22
CA VAL A 70 -1.07 8.88 12.13
C VAL A 70 -0.77 8.38 13.55
N LEU A 71 -1.55 7.43 14.06
CA LEU A 71 -1.32 6.81 15.37
C LEU A 71 0.01 6.04 15.45
N HIS A 72 0.60 5.71 14.30
CA HIS A 72 1.87 4.99 14.22
C HIS A 72 3.01 5.85 13.64
N VAL A 73 2.82 7.17 13.52
CA VAL A 73 3.72 8.06 12.78
C VAL A 73 5.13 8.10 13.35
N ASP A 74 5.29 8.15 14.68
CA ASP A 74 6.60 8.27 15.33
C ASP A 74 7.42 6.99 15.13
N HIS A 75 6.80 5.84 15.34
CA HIS A 75 7.44 4.54 15.16
C HIS A 75 7.81 4.30 13.69
N LEU A 76 6.90 4.59 12.76
CA LEU A 76 7.19 4.50 11.33
C LEU A 76 8.30 5.48 10.93
N SER A 77 8.28 6.71 11.44
CA SER A 77 9.25 7.74 11.08
C SER A 77 10.67 7.36 11.50
N TYR A 78 10.81 6.71 12.67
CA TYR A 78 12.07 6.13 13.10
C TYR A 78 12.53 4.99 12.19
N ARG A 79 11.61 4.12 11.73
CA ARG A 79 11.98 2.91 10.99
C ARG A 79 12.23 3.11 9.50
N ILE A 80 11.39 3.91 8.84
CA ILE A 80 11.39 4.05 7.38
C ILE A 80 11.64 5.49 6.92
N GLY A 81 11.90 6.40 7.85
CA GLY A 81 12.18 7.81 7.59
C GLY A 81 10.92 8.68 7.59
N ARG A 82 11.00 9.84 8.25
CA ARG A 82 9.86 10.77 8.39
C ARG A 82 9.30 11.25 7.05
N SER A 83 10.15 11.52 6.06
CA SER A 83 9.72 11.97 4.72
C SER A 83 8.85 10.91 4.03
N ALA A 84 9.24 9.65 4.10
CA ALA A 84 8.46 8.54 3.56
C ALA A 84 7.07 8.44 4.21
N VAL A 85 7.02 8.52 5.55
CA VAL A 85 5.75 8.44 6.30
C VAL A 85 4.82 9.59 5.96
N VAL A 86 5.32 10.83 5.92
CA VAL A 86 4.53 12.01 5.56
C VAL A 86 3.95 11.86 4.16
N LEU A 87 4.76 11.43 3.18
CA LEU A 87 4.28 11.21 1.81
C LEU A 87 3.25 10.08 1.73
N MET A 88 3.43 8.96 2.45
CA MET A 88 2.43 7.90 2.50
C MET A 88 1.10 8.38 3.10
N ILE A 89 1.14 9.19 4.16
CA ILE A 89 -0.06 9.80 4.77
C ILE A 89 -0.73 10.76 3.77
N LEU A 90 0.04 11.65 3.13
CA LEU A 90 -0.50 12.58 2.14
C LEU A 90 -1.11 11.86 0.93
N GLY A 91 -0.47 10.78 0.46
CA GLY A 91 -1.01 9.92 -0.60
C GLY A 91 -2.33 9.27 -0.16
N ALA A 92 -2.41 8.75 1.07
CA ALA A 92 -3.66 8.20 1.59
C ALA A 92 -4.77 9.27 1.73
N ILE A 93 -4.44 10.48 2.18
CA ILE A 93 -5.39 11.60 2.23
C ILE A 93 -5.90 11.96 0.84
N ALA A 94 -5.01 12.10 -0.15
CA ALA A 94 -5.39 12.38 -1.54
C ALA A 94 -6.28 11.27 -2.13
N ASN A 95 -6.04 10.01 -1.77
CA ASN A 95 -6.92 8.90 -2.13
C ASN A 95 -8.31 9.08 -1.49
N GLY A 96 -8.35 9.45 -0.21
CA GLY A 96 -9.58 9.81 0.49
C GLY A 96 -10.37 10.92 -0.21
N VAL A 97 -9.69 11.98 -0.67
CA VAL A 97 -10.32 13.07 -1.44
C VAL A 97 -11.02 12.53 -2.69
N GLY A 98 -10.44 11.56 -3.41
CA GLY A 98 -11.12 10.90 -4.54
C GLY A 98 -12.41 10.20 -4.13
N GLY A 99 -12.42 9.54 -2.96
CA GLY A 99 -13.63 8.95 -2.38
C GLY A 99 -14.69 10.00 -2.01
N LEU A 100 -14.27 11.10 -1.39
CA LEU A 100 -15.14 12.22 -1.03
C LEU A 100 -15.77 12.87 -2.27
N LEU A 101 -14.97 13.15 -3.29
CA LEU A 101 -15.47 13.68 -4.57
C LEU A 101 -16.50 12.72 -5.19
N GLY A 102 -16.25 11.41 -5.14
CA GLY A 102 -17.23 10.41 -5.56
C GLY A 102 -18.50 10.40 -4.72
N ALA A 103 -18.43 10.70 -3.42
CA ALA A 103 -19.61 10.79 -2.54
C ALA A 103 -20.46 12.02 -2.83
N LEU A 104 -19.81 13.09 -3.27
CA LEU A 104 -20.40 14.35 -3.72
C LEU A 104 -20.85 14.33 -5.19
N ASN A 105 -20.84 13.15 -5.84
CA ASN A 105 -21.20 12.97 -7.26
C ASN A 105 -20.39 13.86 -8.21
N ALA A 106 -19.12 14.14 -7.88
CA ALA A 106 -18.22 14.83 -8.79
C ALA A 106 -18.00 14.02 -10.07
N SER A 107 -17.58 14.70 -11.14
CA SER A 107 -17.28 14.04 -12.41
C SER A 107 -16.23 12.93 -12.25
N ARG A 108 -16.32 11.87 -13.07
CA ARG A 108 -15.32 10.80 -13.11
C ARG A 108 -13.91 11.36 -13.31
N THR A 109 -13.76 12.36 -14.17
CA THR A 109 -12.48 13.05 -14.42
C THR A 109 -11.92 13.66 -13.12
N SER A 110 -12.74 14.40 -12.36
CA SER A 110 -12.32 14.97 -11.07
C SER A 110 -11.88 13.91 -10.07
N VAL A 111 -12.61 12.78 -10.00
CA VAL A 111 -12.28 11.66 -9.13
C VAL A 111 -10.95 11.01 -9.52
N MET A 112 -10.70 10.80 -10.82
CA MET A 112 -9.43 10.25 -11.31
C MET A 112 -8.24 11.20 -11.10
N TRP A 113 -8.46 12.51 -11.26
CA TRP A 113 -7.46 13.54 -10.93
C TRP A 113 -7.10 13.59 -9.44
N ALA A 114 -7.95 13.08 -8.54
CA ALA A 114 -7.61 12.93 -7.13
C ALA A 114 -6.86 11.61 -6.86
N TYR A 115 -7.33 10.49 -7.44
CA TYR A 115 -6.70 9.19 -7.23
C TYR A 115 -5.31 9.07 -7.85
N GLY A 116 -5.10 9.61 -9.05
CA GLY A 116 -3.81 9.49 -9.74
C GLY A 116 -2.63 10.06 -8.94
N PRO A 117 -2.66 11.35 -8.55
CA PRO A 117 -1.64 11.95 -7.69
C PRO A 117 -1.47 11.23 -6.35
N ALA A 118 -2.54 10.68 -5.77
CA ALA A 118 -2.46 9.92 -4.53
C ALA A 118 -1.48 8.74 -4.62
N PHE A 119 -1.54 7.96 -5.70
CA PHE A 119 -0.62 6.84 -5.93
C PHE A 119 0.79 7.29 -6.32
N VAL A 120 0.92 8.41 -7.06
CA VAL A 120 2.24 8.99 -7.34
C VAL A 120 2.91 9.42 -6.03
N ILE A 121 2.22 10.16 -5.17
CA ILE A 121 2.74 10.60 -3.86
C ILE A 121 3.08 9.40 -2.98
N GLY A 122 2.22 8.39 -2.92
CA GLY A 122 2.49 7.14 -2.19
C GLY A 122 3.71 6.39 -2.72
N GLY A 123 3.88 6.33 -4.04
CA GLY A 123 5.05 5.72 -4.70
C GLY A 123 6.34 6.48 -4.43
N VAL A 124 6.32 7.82 -4.49
CA VAL A 124 7.46 8.65 -4.06
C VAL A 124 7.76 8.44 -2.57
N GLY A 125 6.73 8.33 -1.73
CA GLY A 125 6.90 7.98 -0.32
C GLY A 125 7.63 6.65 -0.12
N LEU A 126 7.28 5.62 -0.89
CA LEU A 126 7.97 4.33 -0.85
C LEU A 126 9.41 4.42 -1.38
N ALA A 127 9.67 5.22 -2.42
CA ALA A 127 11.03 5.50 -2.88
C ALA A 127 11.87 6.21 -1.80
N MET A 128 11.27 7.11 -1.01
CA MET A 128 11.96 7.75 0.12
C MET A 128 12.35 6.76 1.22
N VAL A 129 11.68 5.62 1.35
CA VAL A 129 12.13 4.52 2.24
C VAL A 129 13.46 3.94 1.75
N ALA A 130 13.65 3.80 0.43
CA ALA A 130 14.91 3.35 -0.14
C ALA A 130 16.03 4.37 0.11
N VAL A 131 15.74 5.67 -0.09
CA VAL A 131 16.70 6.75 0.22
C VAL A 131 17.09 6.75 1.70
N HIS A 132 16.11 6.57 2.60
CA HIS A 132 16.37 6.46 4.03
C HIS A 132 17.27 5.27 4.36
N LYS A 133 16.97 4.09 3.79
CA LYS A 133 17.79 2.88 3.94
C LYS A 133 19.22 3.10 3.45
N GLU A 134 19.40 3.72 2.29
CA GLU A 134 20.72 4.05 1.76
C GLU A 134 21.50 4.97 2.71
N GLY A 135 20.84 5.97 3.28
CA GLY A 135 21.43 6.86 4.29
C GLY A 135 21.92 6.11 5.53
N GLN A 136 21.12 5.17 6.05
CA GLN A 136 21.52 4.32 7.18
C GLN A 136 22.73 3.44 6.85
N MET A 137 22.77 2.87 5.64
CA MET A 137 23.90 2.06 5.18
C MET A 137 25.17 2.90 5.04
N LYS A 138 25.08 4.10 4.47
CA LYS A 138 26.22 5.03 4.35
C LYS A 138 26.76 5.46 5.70
N ALA A 139 25.88 5.78 6.66
CA ALA A 139 26.28 6.13 8.02
C ALA A 139 27.00 4.96 8.71
N THR A 140 26.45 3.74 8.61
CA THR A 140 27.07 2.53 9.17
C THR A 140 28.46 2.27 8.57
N LEU A 141 28.62 2.43 7.26
CA LEU A 141 29.90 2.27 6.58
C LEU A 141 30.93 3.33 7.00
N ALA A 142 30.48 4.57 7.19
CA ALA A 142 31.34 5.67 7.65
C ALA A 142 31.82 5.43 9.10
N GLU A 143 30.95 4.97 9.99
CA GLU A 143 31.31 4.59 11.37
C GLU A 143 32.35 3.47 11.39
N TYR A 144 32.16 2.44 10.56
CA TYR A 144 33.14 1.36 10.43
C TYR A 144 34.48 1.84 9.90
N ALA A 145 34.48 2.69 8.88
CA ALA A 145 35.71 3.29 8.33
C ALA A 145 36.45 4.16 9.37
N ALA A 146 35.72 4.74 10.33
CA ALA A 146 36.28 5.50 11.45
C ALA A 146 36.79 4.61 12.61
N GLY A 147 36.77 3.28 12.46
CA GLY A 147 37.27 2.34 13.46
C GLY A 147 36.27 2.00 14.58
N ALA A 148 34.99 2.37 14.43
CA ALA A 148 33.96 1.94 15.36
C ALA A 148 33.73 0.42 15.25
N PRO A 149 33.40 -0.28 16.36
CA PRO A 149 33.00 -1.68 16.30
C PRO A 149 31.79 -1.85 15.37
N TRP A 150 31.79 -2.92 14.58
CA TRP A 150 30.76 -3.17 13.58
C TRP A 150 29.37 -3.28 14.24
N GLN A 151 28.55 -2.23 14.11
CA GLN A 151 27.16 -2.20 14.56
C GLN A 151 26.25 -1.78 13.41
N VAL A 152 25.53 -2.73 12.81
CA VAL A 152 24.61 -2.45 11.71
C VAL A 152 23.34 -1.77 12.24
N ARG A 153 23.16 -0.48 11.95
CA ARG A 153 21.98 0.31 12.36
C ARG A 153 20.96 0.48 11.23
N VAL A 154 20.71 -0.57 10.46
CA VAL A 154 19.74 -0.54 9.35
C VAL A 154 18.40 -1.09 9.81
N THR A 155 17.38 -0.21 9.89
CA THR A 155 16.03 -0.58 10.38
C THR A 155 15.12 -1.10 9.25
N VAL A 156 15.41 -0.73 8.00
CA VAL A 156 14.64 -1.14 6.82
C VAL A 156 15.12 -2.48 6.29
N HIS A 157 14.30 -3.51 6.49
CA HIS A 157 14.62 -4.89 6.10
C HIS A 157 14.30 -5.17 4.62
N ALA A 158 13.41 -4.40 4.00
CA ALA A 158 13.04 -4.54 2.60
C ALA A 158 14.26 -4.39 1.67
N SER A 159 14.37 -5.25 0.67
CA SER A 159 15.41 -5.14 -0.36
C SER A 159 15.17 -3.88 -1.20
N PHE A 160 16.23 -3.31 -1.79
CA PHE A 160 16.08 -2.17 -2.71
C PHE A 160 15.19 -2.53 -3.90
N LEU A 161 15.30 -3.77 -4.41
CA LEU A 161 14.41 -4.26 -5.46
C LEU A 161 12.94 -4.19 -5.04
N SER A 162 12.61 -4.65 -3.83
CA SER A 162 11.24 -4.59 -3.30
C SER A 162 10.72 -3.15 -3.22
N LEU A 163 11.53 -2.25 -2.67
CA LEU A 163 11.15 -0.83 -2.50
C LEU A 163 11.01 -0.12 -3.86
N ILE A 164 11.95 -0.31 -4.78
CA ILE A 164 11.95 0.35 -6.10
C ILE A 164 10.84 -0.19 -6.98
N SER A 165 10.63 -1.51 -7.02
CA SER A 165 9.53 -2.10 -7.81
C SER A 165 8.16 -1.69 -7.27
N GLY A 166 7.96 -1.70 -5.95
CA GLY A 166 6.74 -1.17 -5.33
C GLY A 166 6.52 0.31 -5.62
N ALA A 167 7.58 1.13 -5.51
CA ALA A 167 7.51 2.56 -5.75
C ALA A 167 7.19 2.88 -7.22
N ALA A 168 7.94 2.28 -8.15
CA ALA A 168 7.71 2.40 -9.58
C ALA A 168 6.31 1.91 -9.95
N GLY A 169 5.85 0.80 -9.36
CA GLY A 169 4.52 0.28 -9.56
C GLY A 169 3.42 1.28 -9.19
N LEU A 170 3.51 1.88 -8.00
CA LEU A 170 2.56 2.91 -7.55
C LEU A 170 2.62 4.18 -8.41
N VAL A 171 3.82 4.62 -8.83
CA VAL A 171 3.98 5.78 -9.70
C VAL A 171 3.38 5.53 -11.08
N LEU A 172 3.69 4.40 -11.73
CA LEU A 172 3.11 4.05 -13.04
C LEU A 172 1.59 3.91 -12.96
N PHE A 173 1.09 3.31 -11.88
CA PHE A 173 -0.33 3.22 -11.62
C PHE A 173 -0.98 4.60 -11.54
N GLY A 174 -0.39 5.51 -10.75
CA GLY A 174 -0.87 6.88 -10.60
C GLY A 174 -0.85 7.68 -11.90
N ILE A 175 0.25 7.60 -12.66
CA ILE A 175 0.36 8.23 -13.99
C ILE A 175 -0.69 7.67 -14.95
N GLY A 176 -0.91 6.37 -14.94
CA GLY A 176 -1.94 5.72 -15.76
C GLY A 176 -3.35 6.23 -15.42
N LEU A 177 -3.68 6.43 -14.14
CA LEU A 177 -4.94 7.04 -13.73
C LEU A 177 -5.07 8.51 -14.15
N ILE A 178 -4.00 9.30 -14.04
CA ILE A 178 -3.98 10.69 -14.52
C ILE A 178 -4.25 10.71 -16.03
N GLY A 179 -3.54 9.87 -16.79
CA GLY A 179 -3.75 9.75 -18.24
C GLY A 179 -5.20 9.36 -18.56
N SER A 180 -5.76 8.41 -17.81
CA SER A 180 -7.16 7.98 -17.97
C SER A 180 -8.19 9.09 -17.69
N ALA A 181 -7.81 10.14 -16.95
CA ALA A 181 -8.67 11.29 -16.68
C ALA A 181 -8.78 12.23 -17.90
N SER A 182 -7.74 12.27 -18.74
CA SER A 182 -7.68 13.08 -19.96
C SER A 182 -8.12 12.30 -21.19
N ASP A 183 -7.66 11.06 -21.32
CA ASP A 183 -8.00 10.16 -22.42
C ASP A 183 -7.99 8.71 -21.90
N SER A 184 -9.11 8.00 -22.01
CA SER A 184 -9.25 6.61 -21.54
C SER A 184 -8.62 5.62 -22.54
N GLY A 185 -7.38 5.88 -22.93
CA GLY A 185 -6.66 5.11 -23.94
C GLY A 185 -6.03 3.82 -23.41
N ARG A 186 -5.69 2.93 -24.34
CA ARG A 186 -4.98 1.67 -24.07
C ARG A 186 -3.68 1.91 -23.27
N THR A 187 -2.91 2.93 -23.62
CA THR A 187 -1.62 3.24 -22.95
C THR A 187 -1.79 3.49 -21.46
N SER A 188 -2.77 4.29 -21.07
CA SER A 188 -3.07 4.58 -19.67
C SER A 188 -3.47 3.31 -18.90
N SER A 189 -4.28 2.46 -19.52
CA SER A 189 -4.68 1.16 -18.95
C SER A 189 -3.49 0.19 -18.81
N VAL A 190 -2.57 0.17 -19.77
CA VAL A 190 -1.33 -0.62 -19.69
C VAL A 190 -0.47 -0.15 -18.52
N LEU A 191 -0.32 1.16 -18.31
CA LEU A 191 0.44 1.70 -17.17
C LEU A 191 -0.18 1.30 -15.82
N VAL A 192 -1.50 1.34 -15.70
CA VAL A 192 -2.23 0.86 -14.51
C VAL A 192 -1.97 -0.63 -14.27
N CYS A 193 -2.08 -1.47 -15.32
CA CYS A 193 -1.86 -2.91 -15.23
C CYS A 193 -0.42 -3.24 -14.82
N VAL A 194 0.57 -2.68 -15.53
CA VAL A 194 2.00 -2.88 -15.24
C VAL A 194 2.34 -2.36 -13.85
N GLY A 195 1.76 -1.23 -13.45
CA GLY A 195 1.92 -0.65 -12.13
C GLY A 195 1.51 -1.62 -11.02
N GLY A 196 0.31 -2.21 -11.09
CA GLY A 196 -0.14 -3.20 -10.11
C GLY A 196 0.72 -4.48 -10.10
N VAL A 197 1.16 -4.96 -11.27
CA VAL A 197 2.08 -6.11 -11.36
C VAL A 197 3.44 -5.82 -10.68
N LEU A 198 4.00 -4.62 -10.87
CA LEU A 198 5.25 -4.23 -10.21
C LEU A 198 5.10 -4.12 -8.70
N VAL A 199 3.95 -3.65 -8.19
CA VAL A 199 3.65 -3.69 -6.74
C VAL A 199 3.66 -5.13 -6.23
N ALA A 200 3.04 -6.08 -6.96
CA ALA A 200 3.06 -7.49 -6.60
C ALA A 200 4.49 -8.06 -6.58
N ILE A 201 5.32 -7.75 -7.58
CA ILE A 201 6.74 -8.14 -7.63
C ILE A 201 7.50 -7.56 -6.42
N GLY A 202 7.19 -6.33 -6.01
CA GLY A 202 7.75 -5.71 -4.81
C GLY A 202 7.45 -6.49 -3.54
N VAL A 203 6.21 -6.98 -3.39
CA VAL A 203 5.85 -7.84 -2.26
C VAL A 203 6.55 -9.20 -2.37
N ILE A 204 6.54 -9.82 -3.55
CA ILE A 204 7.14 -11.14 -3.82
C ILE A 204 8.64 -11.15 -3.48
N SER A 205 9.37 -10.13 -3.91
CA SER A 205 10.80 -9.97 -3.64
C SER A 205 11.15 -9.71 -2.17
N HIS A 206 10.14 -9.62 -1.28
CA HIS A 206 10.31 -9.51 0.16
C HIS A 206 9.65 -10.65 0.95
N VAL A 207 9.14 -11.69 0.28
CA VAL A 207 8.39 -12.80 0.89
C VAL A 207 9.18 -13.52 1.97
N GLU A 208 10.47 -13.79 1.74
CA GLU A 208 11.34 -14.49 2.70
C GLU A 208 11.41 -13.78 4.06
N HIS A 209 11.28 -12.46 4.08
CA HIS A 209 11.23 -11.67 5.31
C HIS A 209 9.81 -11.48 5.84
N LEU A 210 8.81 -11.41 4.97
CA LEU A 210 7.42 -11.20 5.36
C LEU A 210 6.79 -12.46 5.98
N VAL A 211 7.05 -13.65 5.44
CA VAL A 211 6.42 -14.90 5.90
C VAL A 211 6.73 -15.19 7.39
N PRO A 212 7.99 -15.11 7.85
CA PRO A 212 8.31 -15.30 9.27
C PRO A 212 7.66 -14.24 10.17
N ARG A 213 7.41 -13.02 9.66
CA ARG A 213 6.83 -11.90 10.42
C ARG A 213 5.31 -11.94 10.49
N ILE A 214 4.62 -11.90 9.36
CA ILE A 214 3.15 -11.78 9.31
C ILE A 214 2.43 -13.09 8.96
N GLY A 215 3.16 -14.13 8.58
CA GLY A 215 2.61 -15.45 8.25
C GLY A 215 2.28 -15.59 6.75
N LEU A 216 2.36 -16.82 6.24
CA LEU A 216 2.20 -17.12 4.82
C LEU A 216 0.84 -16.67 4.25
N ALA A 217 -0.25 -16.92 4.99
CA ALA A 217 -1.59 -16.55 4.54
C ALA A 217 -1.75 -15.03 4.35
N ALA A 218 -1.19 -14.22 5.26
CA ALA A 218 -1.20 -12.76 5.14
C ALA A 218 -0.40 -12.28 3.93
N VAL A 219 0.76 -12.92 3.67
CA VAL A 219 1.60 -12.62 2.51
C VAL A 219 0.89 -12.96 1.20
N ILE A 220 0.23 -14.12 1.10
CA ILE A 220 -0.54 -14.50 -0.09
C ILE A 220 -1.64 -13.47 -0.36
N ALA A 221 -2.40 -13.07 0.67
CA ALA A 221 -3.43 -12.04 0.53
C ALA A 221 -2.83 -10.69 0.06
N ALA A 222 -1.67 -10.30 0.60
CA ALA A 222 -0.96 -9.08 0.20
C ALA A 222 -0.40 -9.13 -1.23
N ILE A 223 -0.09 -10.31 -1.77
CA ILE A 223 0.32 -10.49 -3.17
C ILE A 223 -0.90 -10.48 -4.10
N LEU A 224 -1.98 -11.16 -3.71
CA LEU A 224 -3.19 -11.22 -4.52
C LEU A 224 -3.88 -9.87 -4.65
N ALA A 225 -3.86 -9.03 -3.62
CA ALA A 225 -4.46 -7.70 -3.65
C ALA A 225 -4.00 -6.84 -4.85
N PRO A 226 -2.69 -6.57 -5.06
CA PRO A 226 -2.22 -5.80 -6.22
C PRO A 226 -2.42 -6.52 -7.57
N LEU A 227 -2.44 -7.86 -7.61
CA LEU A 227 -2.74 -8.60 -8.84
C LEU A 227 -4.20 -8.48 -9.26
N VAL A 228 -5.12 -8.63 -8.32
CA VAL A 228 -6.56 -8.39 -8.55
C VAL A 228 -6.78 -6.93 -8.89
N TRP A 229 -6.04 -6.02 -8.26
CA TRP A 229 -6.10 -4.61 -8.59
C TRP A 229 -5.63 -4.34 -10.02
N ALA A 230 -4.52 -4.93 -10.47
CA ALA A 230 -4.05 -4.84 -11.86
C ALA A 230 -5.08 -5.39 -12.87
N ALA A 231 -5.85 -6.42 -12.48
CA ALA A 231 -6.86 -7.00 -13.35
C ALA A 231 -7.99 -6.02 -13.71
N ASN A 232 -8.20 -4.96 -12.91
CA ASN A 232 -9.30 -4.02 -13.10
C ASN A 232 -9.34 -3.32 -14.47
N VAL A 233 -8.21 -3.26 -15.18
CA VAL A 233 -8.05 -2.60 -16.49
C VAL A 233 -7.76 -3.56 -17.63
N ILE A 234 -7.63 -4.88 -17.38
CA ILE A 234 -7.34 -5.86 -18.43
C ILE A 234 -8.33 -5.78 -19.59
N PRO A 235 -9.66 -5.68 -19.37
CA PRO A 235 -10.60 -5.56 -20.47
C PRO A 235 -10.32 -4.34 -21.36
N THR A 236 -9.99 -3.19 -20.77
CA THR A 236 -9.64 -1.95 -21.49
C THR A 236 -8.30 -2.05 -22.21
N VAL A 237 -7.36 -2.87 -21.72
CA VAL A 237 -6.09 -3.16 -22.42
C VAL A 237 -6.37 -3.95 -23.70
N VAL A 238 -7.21 -4.98 -23.60
CA VAL A 238 -7.59 -5.85 -24.72
C VAL A 238 -8.44 -5.08 -25.73
N ASP A 239 -9.55 -4.49 -25.28
CA ASP A 239 -10.47 -3.71 -26.08
C ASP A 239 -10.71 -2.32 -25.47
N PRO A 240 -9.98 -1.29 -25.94
CA PRO A 240 -10.14 0.07 -25.44
C PRO A 240 -11.43 0.76 -25.93
N THR A 241 -12.21 0.15 -26.83
CA THR A 241 -13.42 0.78 -27.38
C THR A 241 -14.66 0.57 -26.53
N ASP A 242 -14.65 -0.42 -25.62
CA ASP A 242 -15.80 -0.82 -24.80
C ASP A 242 -15.61 -0.51 -23.29
N VAL A 243 -14.99 0.63 -22.97
CA VAL A 243 -14.65 1.03 -21.59
C VAL A 243 -15.88 1.08 -20.66
N GLY A 244 -17.06 1.40 -21.21
CA GLY A 244 -18.30 1.52 -20.46
C GLY A 244 -18.81 0.20 -19.90
N SER A 245 -18.75 -0.88 -20.69
CA SER A 245 -19.28 -2.20 -20.32
C SER A 245 -18.47 -2.86 -19.20
N TYR A 246 -17.17 -2.55 -19.12
CA TYR A 246 -16.27 -3.11 -18.11
C TYR A 246 -16.12 -2.27 -16.84
N ALA A 247 -16.78 -1.11 -16.74
CA ALA A 247 -16.67 -0.25 -15.57
C ALA A 247 -17.01 -0.99 -14.26
N ARG A 248 -18.05 -1.84 -14.26
CA ARG A 248 -18.43 -2.66 -13.09
C ARG A 248 -17.32 -3.63 -12.70
N PHE A 249 -16.72 -4.31 -13.66
CA PHE A 249 -15.61 -5.23 -13.43
C PHE A 249 -14.44 -4.50 -12.75
N GLY A 250 -14.14 -3.28 -13.18
CA GLY A 250 -13.13 -2.44 -12.54
C GLY A 250 -13.41 -2.19 -11.05
N TYR A 251 -14.64 -1.81 -10.69
CA TYR A 251 -15.05 -1.62 -9.29
C TYR A 251 -14.99 -2.92 -8.48
N TRP A 252 -15.39 -4.05 -9.07
CA TRP A 252 -15.28 -5.37 -8.43
C TRP A 252 -13.84 -5.70 -8.07
N CYS A 253 -12.92 -5.58 -9.04
CA CYS A 253 -11.50 -5.84 -8.83
C CYS A 253 -10.92 -4.92 -7.75
N VAL A 254 -11.20 -3.61 -7.77
CA VAL A 254 -10.72 -2.69 -6.73
C VAL A 254 -11.30 -3.04 -5.35
N GLY A 255 -12.57 -3.42 -5.29
CA GLY A 255 -13.24 -3.82 -4.05
C GLY A 255 -12.64 -5.09 -3.45
N ILE A 256 -12.46 -6.14 -4.26
CA ILE A 256 -11.80 -7.39 -3.85
C ILE A 256 -10.37 -7.13 -3.42
N ALA A 257 -9.61 -6.30 -4.14
CA ALA A 257 -8.25 -5.92 -3.75
C ALA A 257 -8.22 -5.25 -2.36
N GLY A 258 -9.17 -4.35 -2.07
CA GLY A 258 -9.33 -3.75 -0.75
C GLY A 258 -9.62 -4.77 0.36
N LEU A 259 -10.51 -5.74 0.09
CA LEU A 259 -10.83 -6.82 1.03
C LEU A 259 -9.64 -7.77 1.27
N LEU A 260 -8.86 -8.08 0.23
CA LEU A 260 -7.65 -8.89 0.36
C LEU A 260 -6.58 -8.16 1.19
N ALA A 261 -6.42 -6.85 0.98
CA ALA A 261 -5.52 -6.04 1.81
C ALA A 261 -6.00 -5.99 3.27
N ALA A 262 -7.31 -5.87 3.50
CA ALA A 262 -7.89 -5.95 4.84
C ALA A 262 -7.64 -7.31 5.51
N LEU A 263 -7.80 -8.40 4.76
CA LEU A 263 -7.54 -9.76 5.22
C LEU A 263 -6.06 -9.93 5.59
N ALA A 264 -5.12 -9.40 4.79
CA ALA A 264 -3.70 -9.42 5.13
C ALA A 264 -3.42 -8.72 6.48
N CYS A 265 -4.01 -7.54 6.71
CA CYS A 265 -3.91 -6.84 7.99
C CYS A 265 -4.54 -7.61 9.16
N ALA A 266 -5.72 -8.21 8.96
CA ALA A 266 -6.41 -9.00 9.97
C ALA A 266 -5.63 -10.28 10.36
N LEU A 267 -5.01 -10.95 9.38
CA LEU A 267 -4.16 -12.11 9.62
C LEU A 267 -2.87 -11.72 10.35
N ALA A 268 -2.25 -10.60 9.98
CA ALA A 268 -1.10 -10.06 10.70
C ALA A 268 -1.45 -9.70 12.15
N PHE A 269 -2.63 -9.10 12.38
CA PHE A 269 -3.16 -8.82 13.71
C PHE A 269 -3.36 -10.10 14.53
N HIS A 270 -4.00 -11.12 13.95
CA HIS A 270 -4.22 -12.40 14.63
C HIS A 270 -2.89 -13.05 15.04
N LYS A 271 -1.92 -13.07 14.12
CA LYS A 271 -0.58 -13.58 14.41
C LYS A 271 0.08 -12.79 15.54
N LYS A 272 0.03 -11.46 15.50
CA LYS A 272 0.58 -10.59 16.55
C LYS A 272 0.01 -10.95 17.93
N ILE A 273 -1.30 -11.12 18.04
CA ILE A 273 -1.95 -11.52 19.30
C ILE A 273 -1.51 -12.92 19.75
N SER A 274 -1.40 -13.88 18.82
CA SER A 274 -0.99 -15.24 19.17
C SER A 274 0.44 -15.34 19.69
N THR A 275 1.34 -14.45 19.25
CA THR A 275 2.75 -14.44 19.65
C THR A 275 2.99 -13.66 20.95
N ASP A 276 2.10 -12.74 21.31
CA ASP A 276 2.18 -11.96 22.54
C ASP A 276 1.52 -12.67 23.75
N ARG A 277 0.87 -13.82 23.54
CA ARG A 277 0.29 -14.69 24.58
C ARG A 277 1.24 -15.81 24.94
#